data_AF-A0A674MKR3-F1
#
_entry.id   AF-A0A674MKR3-F1
#
_cell.length_a   1.000
_cell.length_b   1.000
_cell.length_c   1.000
_cell.angle_alpha   90.00
_cell.angle_beta   90.00
_cell.angle_gamma   90.00
#
_symmetry.space_group_name_H-M   'P 1'
#
loop_
_entity.id
_entity.type
_entity.pdbx_description
1 polymer ?
#
loop_
_entity_poly.entity_id
_entity_poly.type
_entity_poly.pdbx_seq_one_letter_code
_entity_poly.pdbx_strand_id
1 'polypeptide(L)'
;IALGHSSTQSHHTVLDVLRLYAEDPEETLFELGFGYDEPQFNIRIPSRFFTFPSEAKGINFRGFLESQLQRIRDEDPSLTLASKTFFKIPLLRRLQG
;
A
#
# COMPACT_ATOMS: atom_id res chain seq x y z
N ILE A 1 -49.24 43.13 -20.65
CA ILE A 1 -48.67 42.60 -19.39
C ILE A 1 -47.89 41.35 -19.79
N ALA A 2 -46.57 41.45 -19.80
CA ALA A 2 -45.68 40.32 -20.07
C ALA A 2 -45.54 39.49 -18.79
N LEU A 3 -45.53 38.16 -18.92
CA LEU A 3 -44.81 37.23 -18.04
C LEU A 3 -44.67 35.92 -18.82
N GLY A 4 -43.76 35.94 -19.80
CA GLY A 4 -43.22 34.71 -20.36
C GLY A 4 -42.45 34.00 -19.24
N HIS A 5 -42.93 32.85 -18.81
CA HIS A 5 -42.20 31.94 -17.93
C HIS A 5 -40.96 31.45 -18.69
N SER A 6 -39.85 32.17 -18.55
CA SER A 6 -38.55 31.62 -18.89
C SER A 6 -38.17 30.64 -17.77
N SER A 7 -38.48 29.36 -17.95
CA SER A 7 -37.90 28.32 -17.11
C SER A 7 -36.41 28.27 -17.42
N THR A 8 -35.61 28.88 -16.56
CA THR A 8 -34.16 28.75 -16.60
C THR A 8 -33.83 27.31 -16.21
N GLN A 9 -33.74 26.41 -17.18
CA GLN A 9 -33.14 25.09 -16.98
C GLN A 9 -31.67 25.30 -16.60
N SER A 10 -31.35 25.18 -15.31
CA SER A 10 -29.98 25.07 -14.85
C SER A 10 -29.46 23.70 -15.27
N HIS A 11 -28.71 23.66 -16.37
CA HIS A 11 -27.99 22.46 -16.79
C HIS A 11 -26.88 22.18 -15.77
N HIS A 12 -27.11 21.26 -14.85
CA HIS A 12 -26.06 20.76 -13.97
C HIS A 12 -25.16 19.83 -14.78
N THR A 13 -23.86 20.09 -14.73
CA THR A 13 -22.86 19.21 -15.32
C THR A 13 -22.77 17.93 -14.48
N VAL A 14 -22.33 16.81 -15.07
CA VAL A 14 -22.11 15.55 -14.31
C VAL A 14 -21.21 15.80 -13.09
N LEU A 15 -20.22 16.68 -13.23
CA LEU A 15 -19.32 17.10 -12.17
C LEU A 15 -20.02 17.83 -11.02
N ASP A 16 -21.08 18.60 -11.31
CA ASP A 16 -21.87 19.30 -10.29
C ASP A 16 -22.72 18.32 -9.50
N VAL A 17 -23.29 17.31 -10.17
CA VAL A 17 -24.02 16.23 -9.50
C VAL A 17 -23.08 15.39 -8.64
N LEU A 18 -21.91 15.01 -9.14
CA LEU A 18 -20.91 14.26 -8.37
C LEU A 18 -20.42 15.03 -7.13
N ARG A 19 -20.31 16.36 -7.22
CA ARG A 19 -19.98 17.20 -6.06
C ARG A 19 -21.07 17.24 -5.00
N LEU A 20 -22.35 17.11 -5.39
CA LEU A 20 -23.47 17.04 -4.43
C LEU A 20 -23.48 15.75 -3.62
N TYR A 21 -22.86 14.68 -4.14
CA TYR A 21 -22.73 13.37 -3.48
C TYR A 21 -21.29 13.04 -3.06
N ALA A 22 -20.40 14.03 -3.08
CA ALA A 22 -19.05 13.83 -2.60
C ALA A 22 -19.07 13.75 -1.07
N GLU A 23 -18.88 12.55 -0.54
CA GLU A 23 -18.68 12.33 0.89
C GLU A 23 -17.29 12.81 1.31
N ASP A 24 -17.17 13.26 2.56
CA ASP A 24 -15.89 13.63 3.13
C ASP A 24 -15.03 12.37 3.29
N PRO A 25 -13.85 12.29 2.64
CA PRO A 25 -13.02 11.10 2.71
C PRO A 25 -12.61 10.74 4.14
N GLU A 26 -12.48 11.71 5.06
CA GLU A 26 -12.16 11.42 6.46
C GLU A 26 -13.31 10.72 7.18
N GLU A 27 -14.54 11.21 7.00
CA GLU A 27 -15.76 10.59 7.54
C GLU A 27 -15.98 9.18 6.99
N THR A 28 -15.90 8.99 5.66
CA THR A 28 -16.03 7.67 5.03
C THR A 28 -14.99 6.69 5.58
N LEU A 29 -13.72 7.12 5.74
CA LEU A 29 -12.68 6.27 6.31
C LEU A 29 -12.95 5.94 7.78
N PHE A 30 -13.44 6.90 8.56
CA PHE A 30 -13.79 6.68 9.96
C PHE A 30 -14.92 5.66 10.11
N GLU A 31 -16.00 5.77 9.32
CA GLU A 31 -17.11 4.81 9.30
C GLU A 31 -16.67 3.40 8.88
N LEU A 32 -15.68 3.30 7.99
CA LEU A 32 -15.08 2.03 7.57
C LEU A 32 -14.17 1.39 8.62
N GLY A 33 -13.96 2.03 9.77
CA GLY A 33 -13.12 1.50 10.84
C GLY A 33 -11.67 1.97 10.82
N PHE A 34 -11.32 2.96 10.00
CA PHE A 34 -10.00 3.59 10.03
C PHE A 34 -9.95 4.70 11.09
N GLY A 35 -8.75 5.05 11.57
CA GLY A 35 -8.56 6.14 12.53
C GLY A 35 -8.94 5.84 13.98
N TYR A 36 -9.46 4.63 14.28
CA TYR A 36 -9.48 4.13 15.66
C TYR A 36 -8.05 3.96 16.16
N ASP A 37 -7.82 4.30 17.43
CA ASP A 37 -6.58 3.92 18.12
C ASP A 37 -6.43 2.41 18.02
N GLU A 38 -5.41 1.96 17.29
CA GLU A 38 -5.13 0.54 17.16
C GLU A 38 -4.96 -0.04 18.57
N PRO A 39 -5.72 -1.09 18.93
CA PRO A 39 -5.51 -1.75 20.20
C PRO A 39 -4.02 -2.06 20.33
N GLN A 40 -3.43 -1.78 21.48
CA GLN A 40 -2.04 -2.10 21.76
C GLN A 40 -1.86 -3.64 21.76
N PHE A 41 -1.84 -4.27 20.58
CA PHE A 41 -1.61 -5.70 20.38
C PHE A 41 -0.16 -6.09 20.75
N ASN A 42 0.69 -5.09 21.02
CA ASN A 42 2.12 -5.23 21.25
C ASN A 42 2.49 -5.69 22.67
N ILE A 43 1.55 -5.91 23.60
CA ILE A 43 1.93 -6.18 25.01
C ILE A 43 2.01 -7.67 25.34
N ARG A 44 1.51 -8.58 24.48
CA ARG A 44 1.50 -10.02 24.84
C ARG A 44 1.87 -10.94 23.70
N ILE A 45 2.99 -11.63 23.87
CA ILE A 45 3.39 -12.76 23.03
C ILE A 45 2.32 -13.87 23.18
N PRO A 46 1.68 -14.34 22.09
CA PRO A 46 0.71 -15.43 22.16
C PRO A 46 1.31 -16.71 22.77
N SER A 47 0.57 -17.39 23.64
CA SER A 47 1.05 -18.55 24.41
C SER A 47 1.66 -19.67 23.56
N ARG A 48 1.09 -19.88 22.37
CA ARG A 48 1.56 -20.84 21.36
C ARG A 48 3.05 -20.70 21.01
N PHE A 49 3.60 -19.49 21.03
CA PHE A 49 5.03 -19.27 20.74
C PHE A 49 5.96 -19.76 21.85
N PHE A 50 5.46 -19.97 23.07
CA PHE A 50 6.24 -20.57 24.17
C PHE A 50 6.18 -22.10 24.14
N THR A 51 5.07 -22.69 23.68
CA THR A 51 4.87 -24.14 23.64
C THR A 51 5.42 -24.77 22.36
N PHE A 52 5.38 -24.03 21.25
CA PHE A 52 5.81 -24.50 19.93
C PHE A 52 6.77 -23.47 19.33
N PRO A 53 8.09 -23.59 19.60
CA PRO A 53 9.07 -22.73 18.96
C PRO A 53 9.02 -22.92 17.43
N SER A 54 9.32 -21.85 16.71
CA SER A 54 9.40 -21.92 15.25
C SER A 54 10.61 -22.76 14.83
N GLU A 55 10.36 -23.85 14.11
CA GLU A 55 11.40 -24.67 13.46
C GLU A 55 11.82 -24.10 12.08
N ALA A 56 11.27 -22.95 11.67
CA ALA A 56 11.61 -22.33 10.41
C ALA A 56 13.07 -21.86 10.41
N LYS A 57 13.89 -22.44 9.53
CA LYS A 57 15.34 -22.15 9.43
C LYS A 57 15.66 -20.82 8.74
N GLY A 58 14.68 -19.93 8.60
CA GLY A 58 14.75 -18.73 7.77
C GLY A 58 14.94 -19.06 6.29
N ILE A 59 15.20 -18.03 5.49
CA ILE A 59 15.55 -18.18 4.07
C ILE A 59 17.05 -17.91 3.90
N ASN A 60 17.67 -18.59 2.93
CA ASN A 60 19.00 -18.19 2.50
C ASN A 60 18.89 -16.83 1.78
N PHE A 61 19.30 -15.77 2.47
CA PHE A 61 19.13 -14.42 1.98
C PHE A 61 19.88 -14.17 0.66
N ARG A 62 21.07 -14.78 0.50
CA ARG A 62 21.83 -14.69 -0.74
C ARG A 62 21.08 -15.32 -1.91
N GLY A 63 20.64 -16.58 -1.75
CA GLY A 63 19.89 -17.29 -2.79
C GLY A 63 18.57 -16.60 -3.14
N PHE A 64 17.88 -16.03 -2.14
CA PHE A 64 16.69 -15.21 -2.36
C PHE A 64 17.00 -13.99 -3.24
N LEU A 65 18.02 -13.21 -2.88
CA LEU A 65 18.38 -11.99 -3.63
C LEU A 65 18.85 -12.28 -5.05
N GLU A 66 19.64 -13.34 -5.24
CA GLU A 66 20.05 -13.81 -6.58
C GLU A 66 18.84 -14.19 -7.43
N SER A 67 17.88 -14.92 -6.84
CA SER A 67 16.63 -15.28 -7.52
C SER A 67 15.79 -14.05 -7.88
N GLN A 68 15.72 -13.05 -7.00
CA GLN A 68 15.01 -11.79 -7.28
C GLN A 68 15.67 -11.00 -8.42
N LEU A 69 17.00 -10.91 -8.43
CA LEU A 69 17.76 -10.25 -9.49
C LEU A 69 17.56 -10.92 -10.84
N GLN A 70 17.58 -12.25 -10.88
CA GLN A 70 17.35 -13.01 -12.09
C GLN A 70 15.94 -12.77 -12.64
N ARG A 71 14.92 -12.83 -11.77
CA ARG A 71 13.53 -12.61 -12.17
C ARG A 71 13.29 -11.21 -12.74
N ILE A 72 13.86 -10.18 -12.12
CA ILE A 72 13.79 -8.80 -12.63
C ILE A 72 14.46 -8.69 -14.01
N ARG A 73 15.60 -9.36 -14.21
CA ARG A 73 16.29 -9.36 -15.51
C ARG A 73 15.46 -10.00 -16.61
N ASP A 74 14.77 -11.09 -16.29
CA ASP A 74 13.99 -11.85 -17.26
C ASP A 74 12.64 -11.17 -17.58
N GLU A 75 12.02 -10.52 -16.58
CA GLU A 75 10.71 -9.86 -16.73
C GLU A 75 10.83 -8.41 -17.24
N ASP A 76 11.80 -7.62 -16.77
CA ASP A 76 11.99 -6.23 -17.17
C ASP A 76 13.47 -5.78 -17.12
N PRO A 77 14.17 -5.80 -18.27
CA PRO A 77 15.57 -5.37 -18.37
C PRO A 77 15.80 -3.91 -17.92
N SER A 78 14.78 -3.04 -17.98
CA SER A 78 14.91 -1.63 -17.61
C SER A 78 15.00 -1.43 -16.09
N LEU A 79 14.37 -2.31 -15.30
CA LEU A 79 14.45 -2.32 -13.84
C LEU A 79 15.77 -2.89 -13.32
N THR A 80 16.49 -3.65 -14.15
CA THR A 80 17.79 -4.24 -13.79
C THR A 80 18.84 -3.20 -13.39
N LEU A 81 18.79 -1.99 -13.97
CA LEU A 81 19.73 -0.91 -13.64
C LEU A 81 19.45 -0.28 -12.27
N ALA A 82 18.17 -0.10 -11.91
CA ALA A 82 17.76 0.37 -10.59
C ALA A 82 18.07 -0.66 -9.49
N SER A 83 17.83 -1.95 -9.77
CA SER A 83 18.16 -3.06 -8.86
C SER A 83 19.67 -3.15 -8.57
N LYS A 84 20.54 -2.92 -9.56
CA LYS A 84 22.01 -2.91 -9.34
C LYS A 84 22.46 -1.87 -8.33
N THR A 85 21.77 -0.73 -8.23
CA THR A 85 22.05 0.31 -7.25
C THR A 85 21.50 -0.08 -5.87
N PHE A 86 20.29 -0.65 -5.83
CA PHE A 86 19.65 -1.16 -4.61
C PHE A 86 20.31 -2.42 -4.02
N PHE A 87 21.04 -3.22 -4.78
CA PHE A 87 21.83 -4.34 -4.24
C PHE A 87 23.31 -3.97 -4.01
N LYS A 88 23.68 -2.71 -4.23
CA LYS A 88 25.00 -2.15 -3.86
C LYS A 88 24.97 -1.37 -2.54
N ILE A 89 23.84 -1.36 -1.81
CA ILE A 89 23.79 -0.78 -0.46
C ILE A 89 24.77 -1.53 0.46
N PRO A 90 25.41 -0.84 1.43
CA PRO A 90 26.44 -1.41 2.32
C PRO A 90 26.05 -2.69 3.07
N LEU A 91 24.75 -2.99 3.17
CA LEU A 91 24.23 -4.21 3.81
C LEU A 91 24.73 -5.49 3.15
N LEU A 92 24.89 -5.53 1.82
CA LEU A 92 25.41 -6.72 1.13
C LEU A 92 26.91 -6.91 1.31
N ARG A 93 27.67 -5.84 1.52
CA ARG A 93 29.12 -5.91 1.80
C ARG A 93 29.41 -6.48 3.19
N ARG A 94 28.49 -6.30 4.14
CA ARG A 94 28.59 -6.84 5.51
C ARG A 94 28.32 -8.35 5.61
N LEU A 95 27.70 -8.96 4.59
CA LEU A 95 27.42 -10.41 4.54
C LEU A 95 28.51 -11.21 3.79
N GLN A 96 29.63 -10.57 3.44
CA GLN A 96 30.79 -11.20 2.81
C GLN A 96 32.03 -11.24 3.73
N GLY A 97 31.88 -10.90 5.01
CA GLY A 97 32.89 -11.05 6.06
C GLY A 97 32.58 -12.24 6.95
#